data_AF-A0A929IHN3-F1
#
_entry.id   AF-A0A929IHN3-F1
#
_cell.length_a   1.000
_cell.length_b   1.000
_cell.length_c   1.000
_cell.angle_alpha   90.00
_cell.angle_beta   90.00
_cell.angle_gamma   90.00
#
_symmetry.space_group_name_H-M   'P 1'
#
loop_
_entity.id
_entity.type
_entity.pdbx_description
1 polymer ?
#
loop_
_entity_poly.entity_id
_entity_poly.type
_entity_poly.pdbx_seq_one_letter_code
_entity_poly.pdbx_strand_id
1 'polypeptide(L)'
;AEGHYLQVEVAAMLKASPNAALAKRFLAFMTGPGFQDHIPTNNWMFPVGALSKPLPDEFSRLVKPSKTLLYSPEIVAENRRAWVDEWLASMSK
;
A
#
# COMPACT_ATOMS: atom_id res chain seq x y z
N ALA A 1 -0.80 4.87 22.62
CA ALA A 1 -1.28 4.11 21.45
C ALA A 1 -0.34 2.96 21.20
N GLU A 2 -0.90 1.81 20.86
CA GLU A 2 -0.25 0.51 20.71
C GLU A 2 0.57 0.41 19.40
N GLY A 3 0.31 1.29 18.44
CA GLY A 3 0.92 1.31 17.12
C GLY A 3 -0.13 1.48 16.02
N HIS A 4 0.31 1.67 14.78
CA HIS A 4 -0.56 1.76 13.60
C HIS A 4 -0.22 0.63 12.63
N TYR A 5 -1.23 0.06 11.97
CA TYR A 5 -1.04 -1.04 11.01
C TYR A 5 -0.59 -0.48 9.65
N LEU A 6 0.51 -1.01 9.09
CA LEU A 6 1.03 -0.58 7.79
C LEU A 6 0.22 -1.19 6.65
N GLN A 7 -0.06 -0.37 5.64
CA GLN A 7 -0.58 -0.81 4.36
C GLN A 7 0.42 -0.49 3.25
N VAL A 8 0.63 -1.47 2.36
CA VAL A 8 1.38 -1.29 1.11
C VAL A 8 0.42 -1.61 -0.03
N GLU A 9 0.11 -0.62 -0.86
CA GLU A 9 -0.69 -0.81 -2.06
C GLU A 9 0.18 -1.39 -3.17
N VAL A 10 -0.33 -2.39 -3.89
CA VAL A 10 0.43 -3.17 -4.87
C VAL A 10 -0.28 -3.20 -6.22
N ALA A 11 0.51 -3.37 -7.29
CA ALA A 11 0.02 -3.67 -8.62
C ALA A 11 0.74 -4.88 -9.20
N ALA A 12 0.05 -5.65 -10.03
CA ALA A 12 0.59 -6.85 -10.67
C ALA A 12 0.07 -6.99 -12.10
N MET A 13 0.89 -7.60 -12.96
CA MET A 13 0.47 -8.00 -14.29
C MET A 13 -0.36 -9.28 -14.22
N LEU A 14 -1.53 -9.30 -14.86
CA LEU A 14 -2.31 -10.51 -15.03
C LEU A 14 -1.53 -11.57 -15.82
N LYS A 15 -1.58 -12.82 -15.36
CA LYS A 15 -0.91 -13.96 -16.03
C LYS A 15 -1.30 -14.10 -17.51
N ALA A 16 -2.55 -13.79 -17.84
CA ALA A 16 -3.09 -13.88 -19.20
C ALA A 16 -3.07 -12.55 -19.97
N SER A 17 -2.26 -11.57 -19.56
CA SER A 17 -2.22 -10.26 -20.21
C SER A 17 -1.82 -10.40 -21.70
N PRO A 18 -2.63 -9.90 -22.65
CA PRO A 18 -2.29 -9.92 -24.07
C PRO A 18 -1.15 -8.94 -24.40
N ASN A 19 -0.82 -8.03 -23.49
CA ASN A 19 0.17 -6.98 -23.65
C ASN A 19 1.26 -7.06 -22.57
N ALA A 20 1.83 -8.24 -22.35
CA ALA A 20 2.77 -8.50 -21.25
C ALA A 20 3.99 -7.56 -21.22
N ALA A 21 4.55 -7.24 -22.40
CA ALA A 21 5.66 -6.30 -22.50
C ALA A 21 5.28 -4.88 -22.04
N LEU A 22 4.10 -4.40 -22.43
CA LEU A 22 3.59 -3.09 -22.01
C LEU A 22 3.27 -3.07 -20.51
N ALA A 23 2.68 -4.14 -19.98
CA ALA A 23 2.40 -4.25 -18.55
C ALA A 23 3.69 -4.21 -17.70
N LYS A 24 4.76 -4.90 -18.12
CA LYS A 24 6.07 -4.81 -17.46
C LYS A 24 6.63 -3.39 -17.50
N ARG A 25 6.53 -2.71 -18.65
CA ARG A 25 6.95 -1.30 -18.78
C ARG A 25 6.14 -0.38 -17.86
N PHE A 26 4.83 -0.61 -17.74
CA PHE A 26 3.97 0.15 -16.84
C PHE A 26 4.36 -0.05 -15.38
N LEU A 27 4.57 -1.29 -14.93
CA LEU A 27 5.01 -1.57 -13.56
C LEU A 27 6.37 -0.93 -13.25
N ALA A 28 7.31 -0.92 -14.20
CA ALA A 28 8.58 -0.21 -14.06
C ALA A 28 8.42 1.32 -14.00
N PHE A 29 7.48 1.87 -14.78
CA PHE A 29 7.12 3.29 -14.73
C PHE A 29 6.51 3.68 -13.38
N MET A 30 5.67 2.83 -12.79
CA MET A 30 4.99 3.11 -11.52
C MET A 30 5.96 3.43 -10.37
N THR A 31 7.17 2.89 -10.37
CA THR A 31 8.17 3.13 -9.32
C THR A 31 9.10 4.31 -9.61
N GLY A 32 8.92 4.99 -10.75
CA GLY A 32 9.71 6.15 -11.16
C GLY A 32 9.01 7.50 -10.93
N PRO A 33 9.74 8.62 -11.09
CA PRO A 33 9.22 9.96 -10.79
C PRO A 33 7.94 10.33 -11.55
N GLY A 34 7.80 9.92 -12.81
CA GLY A 34 6.62 10.23 -13.62
C GLY A 34 5.31 9.66 -13.06
N PHE A 35 5.37 8.69 -12.15
CA PHE A 35 4.23 8.21 -11.39
C PHE A 35 4.29 8.66 -9.92
N GLN A 36 5.44 8.46 -9.27
CA GLN A 36 5.60 8.69 -7.83
C GLN A 36 5.44 10.16 -7.42
N ASP A 37 5.76 11.12 -8.29
CA ASP A 37 5.58 12.55 -7.99
C ASP A 37 4.12 12.95 -7.75
N HIS A 38 3.17 12.17 -8.28
CA HIS A 38 1.74 12.43 -8.13
C HIS A 38 1.10 11.73 -6.93
N ILE A 39 1.79 10.75 -6.34
CA ILE A 39 1.25 9.96 -5.22
C ILE A 39 0.95 10.81 -3.97
N PRO A 40 1.85 11.71 -3.52
CA PRO A 40 1.65 12.46 -2.27
C PRO A 40 0.38 13.32 -2.24
N THR A 41 0.01 13.96 -3.36
CA THR A 41 -1.08 14.95 -3.37
C THR A 41 -2.37 14.46 -4.03
N ASN A 42 -2.34 13.29 -4.68
CA ASN A 42 -3.53 12.74 -5.34
C ASN A 42 -4.05 11.51 -4.58
N ASN A 43 -3.16 10.57 -4.24
CA ASN A 43 -3.53 9.37 -3.47
C ASN A 43 -3.39 9.58 -1.95
N TRP A 44 -2.72 10.66 -1.52
CA TRP A 44 -2.47 10.99 -0.11
C TRP A 44 -1.70 9.90 0.66
N MET A 45 -0.71 9.32 0.00
CA MET A 45 0.15 8.26 0.54
C MET A 45 1.62 8.64 0.44
N PHE A 46 2.48 8.00 1.24
CA PHE A 46 3.92 8.09 1.06
C PHE A 46 4.34 7.36 -0.22
N PRO A 47 5.24 7.93 -1.04
CA PRO A 47 5.76 7.27 -2.23
C PRO A 47 6.75 6.15 -1.85
N VAL A 48 6.80 5.13 -2.69
CA VAL A 48 7.70 3.96 -2.52
C VAL A 48 8.94 4.05 -3.41
N GLY A 49 8.88 4.86 -4.48
CA GLY A 49 9.94 5.00 -5.48
C GLY A 49 10.61 6.37 -5.47
N ALA A 50 11.45 6.58 -6.48
CA ALA A 50 12.18 7.84 -6.63
C ALA A 50 11.23 8.99 -7.01
N LEU A 51 11.47 10.15 -6.42
CA LEU A 51 10.79 11.40 -6.76
C LEU A 51 11.73 12.31 -7.55
N SER A 52 11.16 13.18 -8.40
CA SER A 52 11.93 14.26 -9.06
C SER A 52 12.12 15.48 -8.16
N LYS A 53 11.28 15.63 -7.13
CA LYS A 53 11.27 16.75 -6.18
C LYS A 53 11.16 16.22 -4.75
N PRO A 54 11.60 16.99 -3.74
CA PRO A 54 11.34 16.66 -2.35
C PRO A 54 9.84 16.50 -2.08
N LEU A 55 9.50 15.73 -1.03
CA LEU A 55 8.13 15.67 -0.52
C LEU A 55 7.63 17.06 -0.12
N PRO A 56 6.34 17.36 -0.32
CA PRO A 56 5.75 18.60 0.19
C PRO A 56 5.94 18.74 1.71
N ASP A 57 6.13 19.98 2.18
CA ASP A 57 6.43 20.28 3.59
C ASP A 57 5.35 19.77 4.55
N GLU A 58 4.10 19.66 4.08
CA GLU A 58 2.96 19.12 4.83
C GLU A 58 3.25 17.71 5.37
N PHE A 59 4.01 16.89 4.63
CA PHE A 59 4.37 15.53 5.03
C PHE A 59 5.30 15.49 6.25
N SER A 60 6.04 16.56 6.52
CA SER A 60 6.87 16.66 7.74
C SER A 60 6.04 16.82 9.02
N ARG A 61 4.79 17.28 8.87
CA ARG A 61 3.86 17.60 9.98
C ARG A 61 2.86 16.49 10.26
N LEU A 62 2.82 15.45 9.41
CA LEU A 62 1.94 14.30 9.59
C LEU A 62 2.37 13.44 10.78
N VAL A 63 1.40 12.76 11.38
CA VAL A 63 1.63 11.82 12.48
C VAL A 63 2.54 10.69 11.99
N LYS A 64 3.67 10.51 12.68
CA LYS A 64 4.57 9.37 12.49
C LYS A 64 4.30 8.35 13.59
N PRO A 65 3.79 7.16 13.27
CA PRO A 65 3.56 6.13 14.28
C PRO A 65 4.86 5.78 15.01
N SER A 66 4.83 5.72 16.34
CA SER A 66 5.97 5.27 17.15
C SER A 66 6.24 3.77 17.01
N LYS A 67 5.21 3.01 16.64
CA LYS A 67 5.29 1.58 16.35
C LYS A 67 4.45 1.24 15.12
N THR A 68 5.08 0.53 14.19
CA THR A 68 4.43 0.00 12.99
C THR A 68 4.06 -1.46 13.23
N LEU A 69 2.80 -1.81 12.99
CA LEU A 69 2.27 -3.17 13.11
C LEU A 69 2.10 -3.75 11.71
N LEU A 70 2.50 -5.00 11.51
CA LEU A 70 2.30 -5.72 10.25
C LEU A 70 2.41 -7.23 10.49
N TYR A 71 1.33 -7.96 10.24
CA TYR A 71 1.41 -9.42 10.12
C TYR A 71 2.04 -9.81 8.78
N SER A 72 2.70 -10.97 8.77
CA SER A 72 3.17 -11.54 7.50
C SER A 72 1.99 -11.95 6.62
N PRO A 73 2.14 -11.94 5.28
CA PRO A 73 1.08 -12.38 4.38
C PRO A 73 0.59 -13.80 4.66
N GLU A 74 1.47 -14.69 5.10
CA GLU A 74 1.18 -16.10 5.41
C GLU A 74 0.25 -16.19 6.63
N ILE A 75 0.58 -15.48 7.72
CA ILE A 75 -0.26 -15.42 8.91
C ILE A 75 -1.66 -14.88 8.56
N VAL A 76 -1.73 -13.81 7.76
CA VAL A 76 -3.01 -13.26 7.32
C VAL A 76 -3.77 -14.27 6.46
N ALA A 77 -3.12 -14.94 5.52
CA ALA A 77 -3.76 -15.91 4.64
C ALA A 77 -4.36 -17.10 5.42
N GLU A 78 -3.64 -17.60 6.41
CA GLU A 78 -4.07 -18.70 7.28
C GLU A 78 -5.27 -18.33 8.16
N ASN A 79 -5.31 -17.10 8.68
CA ASN A 79 -6.24 -16.73 9.75
C ASN A 79 -7.37 -15.78 9.34
N ARG A 80 -7.26 -15.06 8.21
CA ARG A 80 -8.20 -13.98 7.83
C ARG A 80 -9.67 -14.38 7.87
N ARG A 81 -10.00 -15.63 7.49
CA ARG A 81 -11.38 -16.09 7.42
C ARG A 81 -11.97 -16.20 8.82
N ALA A 82 -11.26 -16.85 9.73
CA ALA A 82 -11.71 -17.01 11.11
C ALA A 82 -11.90 -15.64 11.78
N TRP A 83 -10.96 -14.71 11.59
CA TRP A 83 -11.05 -13.36 12.17
C TRP A 83 -12.24 -12.56 11.62
N VAL A 84 -12.51 -12.63 10.32
CA VAL A 84 -13.66 -11.94 9.71
C VAL A 84 -14.98 -12.54 10.19
N ASP A 85 -15.07 -13.87 10.27
CA ASP A 85 -16.25 -14.58 10.77
C ASP A 85 -16.55 -14.21 12.24
N GLU A 86 -15.50 -14.17 13.08
CA GLU A 86 -15.60 -13.74 14.49
C GLU A 86 -16.07 -12.29 14.62
N TRP A 87 -15.49 -11.39 13.81
CA TRP A 87 -15.87 -9.98 13.80
C TRP A 87 -17.34 -9.79 13.40
N LEU A 88 -17.79 -10.44 12.32
CA LEU A 88 -19.19 -10.37 11.87
C LEU A 88 -20.16 -10.90 12.92
N ALA A 89 -19.86 -12.05 13.54
CA ALA A 89 -20.68 -12.65 14.58
C ALA A 89 -20.79 -11.77 15.84
N SER A 90 -19.74 -11.01 16.14
CA SER A 90 -19.68 -10.10 17.30
C SER A 90 -20.41 -8.77 17.05
N MET A 91 -20.41 -8.27 15.81
CA MET A 91 -20.95 -6.94 15.46
C MET A 91 -22.40 -6.95 14.95
N SER A 92 -22.96 -8.09 14.57
CA SER A 92 -24.28 -8.19 13.91
C SER A 92 -25.44 -8.52 14.87
N LYS A 93 -25.31 -8.20 16.16
CA LYS A 93 -26.36 -8.41 17.17
C LYS A 93 -27.11 -7.13 17.49
#